data_AF-A0A5C3KCE8-F1
#
_entry.id   AF-A0A5C3KCE8-F1
#
_cell.length_a   1.000
_cell.length_b   1.000
_cell.length_c   1.000
_cell.angle_alpha   90.00
_cell.angle_beta   90.00
_cell.angle_gamma   90.00
#
_symmetry.space_group_name_H-M   'P 1'
#
loop_
_entity.id
_entity.type
_entity.pdbx_description
1 polymer ?
#
loop_
_entity_poly.entity_id
_entity_poly.type
_entity_poly.pdbx_seq_one_letter_code
_entity_poly.pdbx_strand_id
1 'polypeptide(L)'
;IPMGPISKSTTSSIANMLKIEPQSVNEVHLLAALQESEAANQALHKRVIQLQASQILNEAYCNKLRHQLAQKEEKKGKKGRGKLLRDGLPQLMSGNAFFEKVVEFTELQKAQ
;
A
#
# COMPACT_ATOMS: atom_id res chain seq x y z
N ILE A 1 18.56 -13.41 2.45
CA ILE A 1 18.47 -14.84 2.07
C ILE A 1 16.98 -15.19 2.02
N PRO A 2 16.44 -15.63 0.87
CA PRO A 2 15.06 -16.09 0.83
C PRO A 2 14.99 -17.42 1.59
N MET A 3 14.32 -17.41 2.75
CA MET A 3 13.97 -18.65 3.43
C MET A 3 12.90 -19.33 2.58
N GLY A 4 13.30 -20.38 1.85
CA GLY A 4 12.39 -21.20 1.07
C GLY A 4 11.28 -21.79 1.94
N PRO A 5 10.17 -22.27 1.34
CA PRO A 5 9.09 -22.88 2.08
C PRO A 5 9.63 -24.04 2.92
N ILE A 6 9.31 -24.06 4.22
CA ILE A 6 9.61 -25.18 5.11
C ILE A 6 8.92 -26.40 4.49
N SER A 7 9.72 -27.40 4.10
CA SER A 7 9.21 -28.64 3.51
C SER A 7 8.16 -29.25 4.45
N LYS A 8 7.04 -29.71 3.89
CA LYS A 8 5.99 -30.43 4.65
C LYS A 8 6.55 -31.69 5.35
N SER A 9 7.67 -32.22 4.89
CA SER A 9 8.36 -33.33 5.55
C SER A 9 8.98 -32.92 6.89
N THR A 10 9.43 -31.66 7.03
CA THR A 10 10.09 -31.16 8.24
C THR A 10 9.10 -30.96 9.38
N THR A 11 7.90 -30.44 9.12
CA THR A 11 6.86 -30.30 10.14
C THR A 11 6.32 -31.65 10.63
N SER A 12 6.17 -32.62 9.71
CA SER A 12 5.85 -34.01 10.05
C SER A 12 6.96 -34.65 10.90
N SER A 13 8.22 -34.40 10.57
CA SER A 13 9.38 -34.88 11.32
C SER A 13 9.45 -34.31 12.75
N ILE A 14 9.24 -33.00 12.93
CA ILE A 14 9.24 -32.35 14.26
C ILE A 14 8.09 -32.87 15.12
N ALA A 15 6.89 -33.01 14.56
CA ALA A 15 5.73 -33.56 15.28
C ALA A 15 5.96 -35.01 15.75
N ASN A 16 6.76 -35.79 15.02
CA ASN A 16 7.15 -37.14 15.43
C ASN A 16 8.24 -37.11 16.52
N MET A 17 9.21 -36.20 16.43
CA MET A 17 10.26 -36.03 17.44
C MET A 17 9.71 -35.56 18.80
N LEU A 18 8.67 -34.72 18.79
CA LEU A 18 8.00 -34.25 20.02
C LEU A 18 7.24 -35.35 20.79
N LYS A 19 7.02 -36.52 20.19
CA LYS A 19 6.32 -37.67 20.81
C LYS A 19 7.28 -38.70 21.42
N ILE A 20 8.58 -38.52 21.27
CA ILE A 20 9.58 -39.45 21.79
C ILE A 20 9.57 -39.39 23.32
N GLU A 21 9.52 -40.55 23.98
CA GLU A 21 9.75 -40.64 25.41
C GLU A 21 11.26 -40.55 25.69
N PRO A 22 11.74 -39.52 26.40
CA PRO A 22 13.15 -39.35 26.67
C PRO A 22 13.65 -40.40 27.67
N GLN A 23 14.80 -41.00 27.38
CA GLN A 23 15.48 -41.98 28.23
C GLN A 23 16.65 -41.36 29.01
N SER A 24 17.05 -40.14 28.65
CA SER A 24 18.17 -39.43 29.27
C SER A 24 17.79 -37.99 29.66
N VAL A 25 18.44 -37.48 30.71
CA VAL A 25 18.30 -36.08 31.16
C VAL A 25 18.61 -35.10 30.02
N ASN A 26 19.59 -35.41 29.17
CA ASN A 26 19.92 -34.53 28.03
C ASN A 26 18.79 -34.47 27.00
N GLU A 27 18.12 -35.59 26.75
CA GLU A 27 16.98 -35.66 25.82
C GLU A 27 15.79 -34.86 26.34
N VAL A 28 15.57 -34.83 27.66
CA VAL A 28 14.57 -33.96 28.28
C VAL A 28 14.86 -32.48 27.98
N HIS A 29 16.10 -32.04 28.15
CA HIS A 29 16.48 -30.64 27.86
C HIS A 29 16.35 -30.30 26.37
N LEU A 30 16.73 -31.22 25.49
CA LEU A 30 16.60 -31.03 24.04
C LEU A 30 15.13 -30.98 23.59
N LEU A 31 14.26 -31.83 24.15
CA LEU A 31 12.82 -31.78 23.86
C LEU A 31 12.19 -30.48 24.37
N ALA A 32 12.59 -30.00 25.55
CA ALA A 32 12.11 -28.71 26.06
C ALA A 32 12.52 -27.55 25.14
N ALA A 33 13.78 -27.50 24.72
CA ALA A 33 14.27 -26.49 23.78
C ALA A 33 13.58 -26.58 22.41
N LEU A 34 13.32 -27.80 21.92
CA LEU A 34 12.61 -28.02 20.66
C LEU A 34 11.15 -27.52 20.74
N GLN A 35 10.45 -27.81 21.84
CA GLN A 35 9.09 -27.33 22.07
C GLN A 35 9.02 -25.81 22.09
N GLU A 36 9.93 -25.15 22.82
CA GLU A 36 9.99 -23.70 22.91
C GLU A 36 10.27 -23.08 21.53
N SER A 37 11.27 -23.62 20.81
CA SER A 37 11.61 -23.13 19.48
C SER A 37 10.47 -23.32 18.48
N GLU A 38 9.74 -24.44 18.53
CA GLU A 38 8.60 -24.69 17.64
C GLU A 38 7.45 -23.75 17.95
N ALA A 39 7.14 -23.51 19.23
CA ALA A 39 6.12 -22.54 19.64
C ALA A 39 6.47 -21.11 19.15
N ALA A 40 7.72 -20.70 19.30
CA ALA A 40 8.21 -19.42 18.81
C ALA A 40 8.10 -19.31 17.27
N ASN A 41 8.51 -20.34 16.54
CA ASN A 41 8.41 -20.39 15.08
C ASN A 41 6.97 -20.30 14.59
N GLN A 42 6.03 -20.99 15.25
CA GLN A 42 4.61 -20.90 14.92
C GLN A 42 4.05 -19.50 15.15
N ALA A 43 4.45 -18.84 16.24
CA ALA A 43 4.06 -17.45 16.51
C ALA A 43 4.61 -16.48 15.46
N LEU A 44 5.88 -16.62 15.08
CA LEU A 44 6.51 -15.82 14.03
C LEU A 44 5.85 -16.06 12.67
N HIS A 45 5.54 -17.31 12.32
CA HIS A 45 4.88 -17.64 11.06
C HIS A 45 3.50 -16.97 10.96
N LYS A 46 2.70 -17.05 12.02
CA LYS A 46 1.41 -16.34 12.09
C LYS A 46 1.60 -14.83 11.95
N ARG A 47 2.62 -14.26 12.59
CA ARG A 47 2.92 -12.83 12.49
C ARG A 47 3.33 -12.41 11.08
N VAL A 48 4.14 -13.20 10.40
CA VAL A 48 4.55 -12.95 9.00
C VAL A 48 3.34 -12.95 8.08
N ILE A 49 2.43 -13.92 8.22
CA ILE A 49 1.19 -13.97 7.42
C ILE A 49 0.37 -12.69 7.63
N GLN A 50 0.19 -12.25 8.88
CA GLN A 50 -0.52 -11.00 9.18
C GLN A 50 0.14 -9.77 8.54
N LEU A 51 1.47 -9.67 8.64
CA LEU A 51 2.22 -8.56 8.05
C LEU A 51 2.12 -8.56 6.53
N GLN A 52 2.27 -9.72 5.88
CA GLN A 52 2.12 -9.87 4.43
C GLN A 52 0.70 -9.47 3.98
N ALA A 53 -0.34 -9.94 4.67
CA ALA A 53 -1.72 -9.55 4.37
C ALA A 53 -1.92 -8.04 4.48
N SER A 54 -1.40 -7.42 5.55
CA SER A 54 -1.48 -5.96 5.74
C SER A 54 -0.72 -5.19 4.66
N GLN A 55 0.44 -5.69 4.22
CA GLN A 55 1.25 -5.06 3.19
C GLN A 55 0.53 -5.07 1.84
N ILE A 56 -0.04 -6.21 1.44
CA ILE A 56 -0.81 -6.33 0.19
C ILE A 56 -1.99 -5.35 0.20
N LEU A 57 -2.72 -5.26 1.31
CA LEU A 57 -3.84 -4.32 1.43
C LEU A 57 -3.37 -2.87 1.35
N ASN A 58 -2.28 -2.53 2.04
CA ASN A 58 -1.69 -1.19 2.03
C ASN A 58 -1.21 -0.81 0.63
N GLU A 59 -0.60 -1.74 -0.11
CA GLU A 59 -0.16 -1.53 -1.48
C GLU A 59 -1.34 -1.25 -2.40
N ALA A 60 -2.39 -2.09 -2.35
CA ALA A 60 -3.60 -1.89 -3.13
C ALA A 60 -4.27 -0.55 -2.84
N TYR A 61 -4.35 -0.16 -1.56
CA TYR A 61 -4.89 1.12 -1.13
C TYR A 61 -4.03 2.30 -1.65
N CYS A 62 -2.72 2.26 -1.43
CA CYS A 62 -1.80 3.31 -1.87
C CYS A 62 -1.85 3.48 -3.39
N ASN A 63 -1.90 2.37 -4.14
CA ASN A 63 -2.03 2.41 -5.58
C ASN A 63 -3.34 3.08 -6.00
N LYS A 64 -4.48 2.70 -5.42
CA LYS A 64 -5.76 3.37 -5.70
C LYS A 64 -5.70 4.87 -5.39
N LEU A 65 -5.14 5.25 -4.26
CA LEU A 65 -5.02 6.66 -3.86
C LEU A 65 -4.16 7.46 -4.83
N ARG A 66 -2.99 6.93 -5.25
CA ARG A 66 -2.12 7.56 -6.24
C ARG A 66 -2.85 7.83 -7.56
N HIS A 67 -3.60 6.85 -8.06
CA HIS A 67 -4.39 7.03 -9.29
C HIS A 67 -5.46 8.11 -9.13
N GLN A 68 -6.17 8.14 -7.99
CA GLN A 68 -7.16 9.19 -7.73
C GLN A 68 -6.55 10.58 -7.66
N LEU A 69 -5.37 10.72 -7.05
CA LEU A 69 -4.65 11.98 -6.97
C LEU A 69 -4.17 12.43 -8.36
N ALA A 70 -3.53 11.54 -9.12
CA ALA A 70 -3.08 11.83 -10.48
C ALA A 70 -4.26 12.29 -11.37
N GLN A 71 -5.41 11.61 -11.31
CA GLN A 71 -6.60 12.04 -12.04
C GLN A 71 -7.13 13.40 -11.58
N LYS A 72 -7.12 13.69 -10.27
CA LYS A 72 -7.55 14.99 -9.73
C LYS A 72 -6.61 16.10 -10.19
N GLU A 73 -5.30 15.86 -10.19
CA GLU A 73 -4.29 16.81 -10.64
C GLU A 73 -4.40 17.08 -12.14
N GLU A 74 -4.57 16.05 -12.96
CA GLU A 74 -4.81 16.19 -14.39
C GLU A 74 -6.08 17.02 -14.66
N LYS A 75 -7.17 16.73 -13.93
CA LYS A 75 -8.42 17.50 -14.02
C LYS A 75 -8.24 18.95 -13.55
N LYS A 76 -7.43 19.20 -12.52
CA LYS A 76 -7.11 20.57 -12.06
C LYS A 76 -6.26 21.32 -13.08
N GLY A 77 -5.27 20.69 -13.70
CA GLY A 77 -4.45 21.30 -14.76
C GLY A 77 -5.26 21.61 -16.03
N LYS A 78 -6.33 20.85 -16.29
CA LYS A 78 -7.28 21.09 -17.39
C LYS A 78 -8.41 22.07 -17.02
N LYS A 79 -8.70 22.30 -15.74
CA LYS A 79 -9.68 23.31 -15.29
C LYS A 79 -9.13 24.70 -15.59
N GLY A 80 -9.70 25.36 -16.60
CA GLY A 80 -9.38 26.74 -16.99
C GLY A 80 -8.86 26.89 -18.42
N ARG A 81 -8.47 25.79 -19.11
CA ARG A 81 -8.19 25.85 -20.55
C ARG A 81 -9.51 26.10 -21.30
N GLY A 82 -9.67 27.29 -21.86
CA GLY A 82 -10.86 27.71 -22.60
C GLY A 82 -11.93 28.45 -21.79
N LYS A 83 -11.69 28.78 -20.51
CA LYS A 83 -12.59 29.63 -19.72
C LYS A 83 -12.04 31.05 -19.60
N LEU A 84 -12.94 32.03 -19.72
CA LEU A 84 -12.63 33.44 -19.51
C LEU A 84 -12.08 33.71 -18.09
N LEU A 85 -12.63 33.01 -17.10
CA LEU A 85 -12.19 33.06 -15.69
C LEU A 85 -11.41 31.79 -15.34
N ARG A 86 -10.18 31.96 -14.84
CA ARG A 86 -9.19 30.90 -14.60
C ARG A 86 -9.60 29.93 -13.47
N ASP A 87 -10.35 30.42 -12.48
CA ASP A 87 -10.87 29.66 -11.34
C ASP A 87 -12.19 28.95 -11.67
N GLY A 88 -12.90 29.40 -12.71
CA GLY A 88 -14.16 28.83 -13.18
C GLY A 88 -15.35 29.09 -12.27
N LEU A 89 -15.24 30.07 -11.35
CA LEU A 89 -16.32 30.51 -10.47
C LEU A 89 -17.11 31.66 -11.14
N PRO A 90 -18.43 31.76 -10.93
CA PRO A 90 -19.20 32.93 -11.35
C PRO A 90 -18.77 34.16 -10.56
N GLN A 91 -18.45 35.26 -11.25
CA GLN A 91 -18.10 36.54 -10.64
C GLN A 91 -19.02 37.64 -11.18
N LEU A 92 -19.59 38.45 -10.29
CA LEU A 92 -20.33 39.65 -10.68
C LEU A 92 -19.31 40.76 -10.97
N MET A 93 -19.37 41.32 -12.17
CA MET A 93 -18.45 42.36 -12.63
C MET A 93 -19.20 43.38 -13.48
N SER A 94 -18.71 44.62 -13.48
CA SER A 94 -19.20 45.67 -14.37
C SER A 94 -18.94 45.33 -15.83
N GLY A 95 -19.77 45.82 -16.76
CA GLY A 95 -19.62 45.54 -18.19
C GLY A 95 -18.24 45.85 -18.77
N ASN A 96 -17.61 46.95 -18.34
CA ASN A 96 -16.26 47.33 -18.80
C ASN A 96 -15.20 46.32 -18.37
N ALA A 97 -15.22 45.92 -17.09
CA ALA A 97 -14.31 44.91 -16.55
C ALA A 97 -14.48 43.54 -17.23
N PHE A 98 -15.71 43.19 -17.63
CA PHE A 98 -15.96 41.99 -18.42
C PHE A 98 -15.37 42.11 -19.84
N PHE A 99 -15.58 43.25 -20.51
CA PHE A 99 -15.05 43.49 -21.85
C PHE A 99 -13.52 43.39 -21.89
N GLU A 100 -12.82 44.01 -20.94
CA GLU A 100 -11.37 43.93 -20.82
C GLU A 100 -10.89 42.47 -20.68
N LYS A 101 -11.56 41.67 -19.83
CA LYS A 101 -11.25 40.24 -19.67
C LYS A 101 -11.41 39.43 -20.96
N VAL A 102 -12.43 39.75 -21.77
CA VAL A 102 -12.66 39.08 -23.07
C VAL A 102 -11.57 39.43 -24.08
N VAL A 103 -11.15 40.69 -24.12
CA VAL A 103 -10.04 41.12 -25.00
C VAL A 103 -8.75 40.39 -24.62
N GLU A 104 -8.36 40.41 -23.34
CA GLU A 104 -7.18 39.70 -22.83
C GLU A 104 -7.20 38.21 -23.21
N PHE A 105 -8.35 37.55 -23.01
CA PHE A 105 -8.51 36.13 -23.34
C PHE A 105 -8.41 35.84 -24.83
N THR A 106 -8.95 36.71 -25.68
CA THR A 106 -8.94 36.55 -27.14
C THR A 106 -7.54 36.73 -27.72
N GLU A 107 -6.78 37.68 -27.19
CA GLU A 107 -5.37 37.90 -27.58
C GLU A 107 -4.49 36.72 -27.16
N LEU A 108 -4.69 36.18 -25.94
CA LEU A 108 -3.99 34.97 -25.47
C LEU A 108 -4.32 33.72 -26.30
N GLN A 109 -5.55 33.60 -26.83
CA GLN A 109 -5.96 32.51 -27.71
C GLN A 109 -5.32 32.59 -29.09
N LYS A 110 -5.14 33.79 -29.65
CA LYS A 110 -4.48 33.98 -30.96
C LYS A 110 -2.96 33.77 -30.92
N ALA A 111 -2.35 33.89 -29.74
CA ALA A 111 -0.91 33.73 -29.54
C ALA A 111 -0.48 32.28 -29.22
N GLN A 112 -1.43 31.34 -29.08
CA GLN A 112 -1.20 29.89 -28.97
C GLN A 112 -1.27 29.20 -30.33
#